data_AF-A0AAN8XT73-F1
#
_entry.id   AF-A0AAN8XT73-F1
#
_cell.length_a   1.000
_cell.length_b   1.000
_cell.length_c   1.000
_cell.angle_alpha   90.00
_cell.angle_beta   90.00
_cell.angle_gamma   90.00
#
_symmetry.space_group_name_H-M   'P 1'
#
loop_
_entity.id
_entity.type
_entity.pdbx_description
1 polymer ?
#
loop_
_entity_poly.entity_id
_entity_poly.type
_entity_poly.pdbx_seq_one_letter_code
_entity_poly.pdbx_strand_id
1 'polypeptide(L)'
;MAFRRLIIIIYCCVVGLVLSQDESTRGPQSPIDQVFAPPPPSGCRAGFTVRKAETRNLLRRQKLRFQDVLTNTGGWSQSSSDFRAPCSGVYYFSFHAVSVQRGDFTLALMKNNVYQVTAYGSDDDYQQGSNSALLVLRRGDRVHLELQDGKIYEHPFNEAYTTFSGFLVERF
;
A
#
# COMPACT_ATOMS: atom_id res chain seq x y z
N MET A 1 -16.20 -44.30 0.67
CA MET A 1 -15.02 -43.43 0.46
C MET A 1 -15.51 -42.13 -0.17
N ALA A 2 -15.63 -41.06 0.63
CA ALA A 2 -16.18 -39.78 0.18
C ALA A 2 -15.03 -38.85 -0.20
N PHE A 3 -14.91 -38.55 -1.50
CA PHE A 3 -13.95 -37.60 -2.04
C PHE A 3 -14.44 -36.18 -1.69
N ARG A 4 -13.93 -35.59 -0.61
CA ARG A 4 -14.19 -34.18 -0.29
C ARG A 4 -13.40 -33.33 -1.28
N ARG A 5 -14.11 -32.66 -2.19
CA ARG A 5 -13.56 -31.64 -3.09
C ARG A 5 -12.98 -30.52 -2.22
N LEU A 6 -11.65 -30.44 -2.18
CA LEU A 6 -10.92 -29.35 -1.57
C LEU A 6 -11.13 -28.11 -2.45
N ILE A 7 -12.11 -27.28 -2.10
CA ILE A 7 -12.29 -25.97 -2.71
C ILE A 7 -11.17 -25.09 -2.13
N ILE A 8 -10.03 -25.07 -2.82
CA ILE A 8 -9.00 -24.06 -2.59
C ILE A 8 -9.56 -22.76 -3.14
N ILE A 9 -10.16 -21.95 -2.26
CA ILE A 9 -10.51 -20.56 -2.58
C ILE A 9 -9.17 -19.83 -2.68
N ILE A 10 -8.61 -19.80 -3.88
CA ILE A 10 -7.52 -18.90 -4.22
C ILE A 10 -8.14 -17.50 -4.14
N TYR A 11 -7.96 -16.81 -3.00
CA TYR A 11 -8.12 -15.37 -2.90
C TYR A 11 -7.03 -14.72 -3.77
N CYS A 12 -7.20 -14.82 -5.09
CA CYS A 12 -6.37 -14.13 -6.04
C CYS A 12 -6.82 -12.68 -6.01
N CYS A 13 -6.00 -11.84 -5.38
CA CYS A 13 -6.13 -10.41 -5.39
C CYS A 13 -6.09 -9.94 -6.85
N VAL A 14 -7.26 -9.60 -7.41
CA VAL A 14 -7.37 -8.96 -8.72
C VAL A 14 -6.86 -7.52 -8.56
N VAL A 15 -5.54 -7.35 -8.56
CA VAL A 15 -4.96 -6.10 -9.04
C VAL A 15 -4.93 -6.25 -10.55
N GLY A 16 -5.92 -5.65 -11.21
CA GLY A 16 -5.98 -5.60 -12.67
C GLY A 16 -4.72 -4.95 -13.21
N LEU A 17 -3.79 -5.77 -13.70
CA LEU A 17 -2.74 -5.34 -14.59
C LEU A 17 -3.41 -4.95 -15.91
N VAL A 18 -3.67 -3.66 -16.09
CA VAL A 18 -3.87 -3.10 -17.43
C VAL A 18 -2.50 -3.13 -18.11
N LEU A 19 -2.23 -4.20 -18.85
CA LEU A 19 -1.16 -4.19 -19.84
C LEU A 19 -1.62 -3.26 -20.96
N SER A 20 -1.11 -2.02 -20.96
CA SER A 20 -1.15 -1.17 -22.14
C SER A 20 -0.48 -1.94 -23.27
N GLN A 21 -1.25 -2.29 -24.31
CA GLN A 21 -0.67 -2.88 -25.51
C GLN A 21 0.23 -1.83 -26.19
N ASP A 22 1.41 -2.30 -26.56
CA ASP A 22 2.48 -1.53 -27.17
C ASP A 22 2.07 -1.17 -28.62
N GLU A 23 1.94 0.12 -28.94
CA GLU A 23 1.65 0.59 -30.29
C GLU A 23 2.94 0.55 -31.13
N SER A 24 3.32 -0.66 -31.54
CA SER A 24 4.41 -0.90 -32.48
C SER A 24 3.93 -0.70 -33.92
N THR A 25 3.92 0.55 -34.37
CA THR A 25 4.25 0.93 -35.76
C THR A 25 4.62 2.41 -35.81
N ARG A 26 5.88 2.75 -35.52
CA ARG A 26 6.45 4.04 -35.96
C ARG A 26 7.40 3.76 -37.12
N GLY A 27 7.01 4.23 -38.31
CA GLY A 27 7.94 4.37 -39.45
C GLY A 27 9.09 5.32 -39.11
N PRO A 28 10.13 5.41 -39.97
CA PRO A 28 11.32 6.19 -39.69
C PRO A 28 10.95 7.67 -39.44
N GLN A 29 11.13 8.11 -38.18
CA GLN A 29 10.87 9.48 -37.77
C GLN A 29 11.96 10.39 -38.35
N SER A 30 11.54 11.38 -39.13
CA SER A 30 12.43 12.43 -39.66
C SER A 30 13.01 13.30 -38.54
N PRO A 31 14.19 13.92 -38.71
CA PRO A 31 14.92 14.60 -37.63
C PRO A 31 14.28 15.87 -37.05
N ILE A 32 13.05 16.23 -37.45
CA ILE A 32 12.43 17.53 -37.15
C ILE A 32 11.46 17.45 -35.94
N ASP A 33 11.07 16.27 -35.47
CA ASP A 33 10.12 16.10 -34.36
C ASP A 33 10.71 16.28 -32.95
N GLN A 34 12.02 16.59 -32.82
CA GLN A 34 12.67 16.76 -31.51
C GLN A 34 12.56 18.19 -30.93
N VAL A 35 11.89 19.10 -31.61
CA VAL A 35 11.80 20.51 -31.21
C VAL A 35 10.42 20.75 -30.59
N PHE A 36 10.35 20.80 -29.25
CA PHE A 36 9.15 21.01 -28.40
C PHE A 36 8.23 19.82 -28.12
N ALA A 37 8.77 18.70 -27.63
CA ALA A 37 8.01 17.98 -26.60
C ALA A 37 7.96 18.90 -25.36
N PRO A 38 6.78 19.33 -24.87
CA PRO A 38 6.73 20.06 -23.61
C PRO A 38 7.40 19.20 -22.55
N PRO A 39 8.19 19.79 -21.62
CA PRO A 39 8.71 19.02 -20.50
C PRO A 39 7.54 18.29 -19.85
N PRO A 40 7.67 16.98 -19.51
CA PRO A 40 6.60 16.27 -18.83
C PRO A 40 6.15 17.16 -17.68
N PRO A 41 4.84 17.40 -17.50
CA PRO A 41 4.37 18.39 -16.56
C PRO A 41 5.09 18.14 -15.25
N SER A 42 5.80 19.17 -14.75
CA SER A 42 6.38 19.24 -13.42
C SER A 42 5.23 19.26 -12.42
N GLY A 43 4.54 18.14 -12.36
CA GLY A 43 3.29 17.92 -11.69
C GLY A 43 3.54 17.23 -10.37
N CYS A 44 2.62 17.45 -9.44
CA CYS A 44 2.55 16.67 -8.22
C CYS A 44 2.49 15.17 -8.58
N ARG A 45 3.51 14.43 -8.16
CA ARG A 45 3.56 12.97 -8.22
C ARG A 45 3.70 12.45 -6.79
N ALA A 46 3.04 11.35 -6.51
CA ALA A 46 3.12 10.70 -5.22
C ALA A 46 2.91 9.20 -5.40
N GLY A 47 3.77 8.42 -4.79
CA GLY A 47 3.80 6.99 -4.92
C GLY A 47 4.81 6.45 -3.93
N PHE A 48 4.39 5.52 -3.08
CA PHE A 48 5.28 4.91 -2.12
C PHE A 48 4.96 3.44 -1.92
N THR A 49 5.96 2.71 -1.47
CA THR A 49 5.80 1.39 -0.89
C THR A 49 6.82 1.24 0.22
N VAL A 50 6.33 0.90 1.40
CA VAL A 50 7.12 0.55 2.57
C VAL A 50 6.76 -0.85 3.02
N ARG A 51 7.71 -1.52 3.66
CA ARG A 51 7.54 -2.91 4.11
C ARG A 51 8.21 -3.13 5.45
N LYS A 52 7.90 -4.28 6.05
CA LYS A 52 8.53 -4.80 7.27
C LYS A 52 8.26 -3.91 8.48
N ALA A 53 7.14 -4.15 9.15
CA ALA A 53 6.73 -3.35 10.27
C ALA A 53 7.65 -3.51 11.49
N GLU A 54 7.85 -2.44 12.26
CA GLU A 54 8.51 -2.47 13.56
C GLU A 54 7.47 -2.83 14.63
N THR A 55 7.59 -4.02 15.23
CA THR A 55 6.63 -4.56 16.21
C THR A 55 7.10 -4.44 17.66
N ARG A 56 8.10 -3.60 17.93
CA ARG A 56 8.62 -3.41 19.29
C ARG A 56 7.65 -2.55 20.11
N ASN A 57 7.14 -3.10 21.20
CA ASN A 57 6.27 -2.46 22.21
C ASN A 57 4.78 -2.23 21.85
N LEU A 58 4.10 -3.27 21.32
CA LEU A 58 2.66 -3.25 21.00
C LEU A 58 1.74 -3.42 22.24
N LEU A 59 1.94 -2.62 23.29
CA LEU A 59 1.05 -2.67 24.48
C LEU A 59 -0.21 -1.82 24.33
N ARG A 60 -0.29 -0.99 23.28
CA ARG A 60 -1.42 -0.09 22.98
C ARG A 60 -1.55 0.11 21.47
N ARG A 61 -2.68 0.70 21.06
CA ARG A 61 -2.88 1.21 19.69
C ARG A 61 -1.67 2.04 19.25
N GLN A 62 -1.06 1.66 18.14
CA GLN A 62 0.20 2.24 17.71
C GLN A 62 0.25 2.40 16.18
N LYS A 63 0.65 3.59 15.76
CA LYS A 63 1.03 3.85 14.37
C LYS A 63 2.21 2.94 13.99
N LEU A 64 2.03 2.14 12.94
CA LEU A 64 3.10 1.27 12.45
C LEU A 64 4.26 2.09 11.90
N ARG A 65 5.48 1.68 12.26
CA ARG A 65 6.72 2.13 11.63
C ARG A 65 7.24 1.02 10.72
N PHE A 66 7.94 1.38 9.66
CA PHE A 66 8.42 0.44 8.66
C PHE A 66 9.93 0.54 8.58
N GLN A 67 10.62 -0.58 8.45
CA GLN A 67 12.08 -0.60 8.37
C GLN A 67 12.56 -0.15 6.99
N ASP A 68 11.86 -0.58 5.94
CA ASP A 68 12.31 -0.43 4.56
C ASP A 68 11.37 0.45 3.75
N VAL A 69 11.96 1.33 2.92
CA VAL A 69 11.27 2.07 1.88
C VAL A 69 11.70 1.52 0.52
N LEU A 70 10.80 0.82 -0.18
CA LEU A 70 11.07 0.29 -1.51
C LEU A 70 10.94 1.36 -2.59
N THR A 71 9.96 2.25 -2.44
CA THR A 71 9.71 3.33 -3.39
C THR A 71 9.16 4.53 -2.63
N ASN A 72 9.61 5.72 -3.02
CA ASN A 72 9.04 6.98 -2.58
C ASN A 72 9.28 8.05 -3.64
N THR A 73 8.32 8.25 -4.53
CA THR A 73 8.33 9.34 -5.52
C THR A 73 7.74 10.64 -4.95
N GLY A 74 7.20 10.60 -3.73
CA GLY A 74 6.66 11.74 -3.02
C GLY A 74 5.61 11.36 -1.97
N GLY A 75 5.51 12.16 -0.91
CA GLY A 75 4.47 12.08 0.11
C GLY A 75 4.79 11.22 1.33
N TRP A 76 5.54 10.13 1.20
CA TRP A 76 5.90 9.31 2.37
C TRP A 76 7.00 9.96 3.22
N SER A 77 6.79 9.99 4.55
CA SER A 77 7.79 10.42 5.53
C SER A 77 8.16 9.28 6.47
N GLN A 78 9.43 8.84 6.40
CA GLN A 78 9.95 7.76 7.22
C GLN A 78 10.03 8.12 8.71
N SER A 79 10.28 9.39 9.03
CA SER A 79 10.41 9.83 10.43
C SER A 79 9.08 9.78 11.17
N SER A 80 8.00 10.26 10.54
CA SER A 80 6.65 10.28 11.13
C SER A 80 5.81 9.04 10.80
N SER A 81 6.30 8.19 9.89
CA SER A 81 5.65 6.98 9.38
C SER A 81 4.23 7.24 8.86
N ASP A 82 4.10 8.31 8.08
CA ASP A 82 2.84 8.66 7.41
C ASP A 82 3.08 9.18 6.00
N PHE A 83 2.08 8.97 5.16
CA PHE A 83 1.95 9.61 3.87
C PHE A 83 1.26 10.96 4.06
N ARG A 84 1.92 12.04 3.67
CA ARG A 84 1.36 13.38 3.62
C ARG A 84 1.09 13.76 2.17
N ALA A 85 -0.18 13.99 1.83
CA ALA A 85 -0.60 14.30 0.47
C ALA A 85 0.12 15.57 -0.06
N PRO A 86 0.96 15.47 -1.11
CA PRO A 86 1.68 16.62 -1.63
C PRO A 86 0.79 17.59 -2.44
N CYS A 87 -0.36 17.11 -2.92
CA CYS A 87 -1.39 17.88 -3.60
C CYS A 87 -2.79 17.36 -3.25
N SER A 88 -3.82 18.05 -3.71
CA SER A 88 -5.19 17.57 -3.64
C SER A 88 -5.45 16.58 -4.79
N GLY A 89 -6.19 15.51 -4.51
CA GLY A 89 -6.42 14.45 -5.48
C GLY A 89 -7.11 13.22 -4.90
N VAL A 90 -7.33 12.23 -5.76
CA VAL A 90 -7.75 10.88 -5.41
C VAL A 90 -6.51 10.00 -5.30
N TYR A 91 -6.38 9.29 -4.19
CA TYR A 91 -5.24 8.44 -3.88
C TYR A 91 -5.71 7.01 -3.63
N TYR A 92 -4.97 6.04 -4.15
CA TYR A 92 -5.16 4.63 -3.82
C TYR A 92 -4.20 4.24 -2.70
N PHE A 93 -4.70 3.45 -1.75
CA PHE A 93 -3.90 2.83 -0.69
C PHE A 93 -4.24 1.35 -0.57
N SER A 94 -3.22 0.53 -0.35
CA SER A 94 -3.36 -0.89 -0.06
C SER A 94 -2.39 -1.33 1.02
N PHE A 95 -2.83 -2.23 1.89
CA PHE A 95 -2.01 -2.75 2.97
C PHE A 95 -2.31 -4.21 3.26
N HIS A 96 -1.27 -4.89 3.73
CA HIS A 96 -1.28 -6.31 4.02
C HIS A 96 -0.48 -6.55 5.29
N ALA A 97 -0.91 -7.48 6.13
CA ALA A 97 -0.13 -8.03 7.23
C ALA A 97 -0.50 -9.49 7.47
N VAL A 98 0.28 -10.14 8.32
CA VAL A 98 0.07 -11.53 8.75
C VAL A 98 -0.01 -11.57 10.28
N SER A 99 -0.91 -12.37 10.82
CA SER A 99 -1.06 -12.57 12.27
C SER A 99 0.06 -13.45 12.82
N VAL A 100 0.31 -13.36 14.13
CA VAL A 100 1.19 -14.33 14.80
C VAL A 100 0.44 -15.64 14.98
N GLN A 101 1.18 -16.75 15.10
CA GLN A 101 0.56 -18.02 15.45
C GLN A 101 -0.19 -17.89 16.79
N ARG A 102 -1.47 -18.30 16.81
CA ARG A 102 -2.36 -18.21 17.98
C ARG A 102 -2.54 -16.79 18.54
N GLY A 103 -2.53 -15.79 17.67
CA GLY A 103 -2.93 -14.43 18.02
C GLY A 103 -3.54 -13.73 16.82
N ASP A 104 -4.45 -12.81 17.06
CA ASP A 104 -5.11 -12.04 16.02
C ASP A 104 -4.47 -10.66 15.85
N PHE A 105 -4.96 -9.91 14.86
CA PHE A 105 -4.70 -8.47 14.78
C PHE A 105 -5.85 -7.73 14.11
N THR A 106 -5.96 -6.43 14.43
CA THR A 106 -6.75 -5.48 13.66
C THR A 106 -5.87 -4.33 13.20
N LEU A 107 -5.76 -4.13 11.89
CA LEU A 107 -5.08 -2.97 11.28
C LEU A 107 -6.11 -1.98 10.75
N ALA A 108 -5.82 -0.69 10.90
CA ALA A 108 -6.63 0.39 10.36
C ALA A 108 -5.82 1.29 9.45
N LEU A 109 -6.40 1.64 8.30
CA LEU A 109 -5.98 2.79 7.51
C LEU A 109 -6.61 4.04 8.12
N MET A 110 -5.76 4.95 8.58
CA MET A 110 -6.15 6.18 9.26
C MET A 110 -5.94 7.37 8.34
N LYS A 111 -6.94 8.25 8.19
CA LYS A 111 -6.80 9.57 7.58
C LYS A 111 -7.02 10.63 8.65
N ASN A 112 -6.03 11.47 8.92
CA ASN A 112 -6.10 12.52 9.95
C ASN A 112 -6.65 11.99 11.30
N ASN A 113 -6.18 10.82 11.72
CA ASN A 113 -6.60 10.10 12.94
C ASN A 113 -8.07 9.60 12.95
N VAL A 114 -8.70 9.50 11.78
CA VAL A 114 -10.03 8.91 11.61
C VAL A 114 -9.92 7.62 10.80
N TYR A 115 -10.57 6.54 11.27
CA TYR A 115 -10.66 5.26 10.59
C TYR A 115 -11.26 5.41 9.18
N GLN A 116 -10.62 4.79 8.19
CA GLN A 116 -11.13 4.71 6.82
C GLN A 116 -11.59 3.30 6.50
N VAL A 117 -10.67 2.33 6.57
CA VAL A 117 -10.94 0.90 6.39
C VAL A 117 -10.08 0.08 7.34
N THR A 118 -10.50 -1.13 7.67
CA THR A 118 -9.78 -2.04 8.57
C THR A 118 -9.55 -3.40 7.92
N ALA A 119 -8.50 -4.09 8.37
CA ALA A 119 -8.24 -5.48 8.05
C ALA A 119 -8.09 -6.27 9.35
N TYR A 120 -8.60 -7.50 9.35
CA TYR A 120 -8.50 -8.43 10.47
C TYR A 120 -7.76 -9.69 10.01
N GLY A 121 -6.87 -10.20 10.87
CA GLY A 121 -6.31 -11.55 10.74
C GLY A 121 -6.65 -12.34 12.00
N SER A 122 -7.23 -13.53 11.85
CA SER A 122 -7.67 -14.36 12.98
C SER A 122 -6.51 -15.05 13.71
N ASP A 123 -6.82 -15.64 14.86
CA ASP A 123 -5.93 -16.32 15.78
C ASP A 123 -5.74 -17.83 15.48
N ASP A 124 -6.24 -18.33 14.35
CA ASP A 124 -6.12 -19.75 14.01
C ASP A 124 -4.65 -20.19 13.84
N ASP A 125 -3.94 -19.54 12.91
CA ASP A 125 -2.51 -19.70 12.63
C ASP A 125 -2.01 -18.41 11.95
N TYR A 126 -0.93 -18.43 11.17
CA TYR A 126 -0.54 -17.29 10.32
C TYR A 126 -1.64 -16.95 9.30
N GLN A 127 -2.43 -15.92 9.59
CA GLN A 127 -3.53 -15.47 8.75
C GLN A 127 -3.22 -14.11 8.13
N GLN A 128 -3.55 -13.97 6.85
CA GLN A 128 -3.35 -12.75 6.08
C GLN A 128 -4.56 -11.83 6.28
N GLY A 129 -4.32 -10.59 6.70
CA GLY A 129 -5.34 -9.53 6.72
C GLY A 129 -4.92 -8.41 5.78
N SER A 130 -5.79 -8.05 4.82
CA SER A 130 -5.55 -6.96 3.88
C SER A 130 -6.79 -6.15 3.59
N ASN A 131 -6.58 -4.89 3.19
CA ASN A 131 -7.64 -4.06 2.64
C ASN A 131 -7.03 -2.95 1.75
N SER A 132 -7.89 -2.24 1.03
CA SER A 132 -7.52 -1.10 0.21
C SER A 132 -8.63 -0.04 0.18
N ALA A 133 -8.29 1.18 -0.22
CA ALA A 133 -9.24 2.27 -0.36
C ALA A 133 -8.79 3.29 -1.40
N LEU A 134 -9.76 3.88 -2.12
CA LEU A 134 -9.60 5.14 -2.82
C LEU A 134 -10.04 6.28 -1.90
N LEU A 135 -9.16 7.23 -1.62
CA LEU A 135 -9.41 8.36 -0.73
C LEU A 135 -9.21 9.68 -1.47
N VAL A 136 -10.19 10.58 -1.31
CA VAL A 136 -10.01 11.99 -1.66
C VAL A 136 -9.19 12.65 -0.57
N LEU A 137 -8.01 13.16 -0.91
CA LEU A 137 -7.12 13.87 0.01
C LEU A 137 -6.96 15.32 -0.44
N ARG A 138 -6.90 16.22 0.53
CA ARG A 138 -6.42 17.59 0.33
C ARG A 138 -4.92 17.64 0.57
N ARG A 139 -4.23 18.59 -0.06
CA ARG A 139 -2.81 18.85 0.23
C ARG A 139 -2.60 18.98 1.74
N GLY A 140 -1.71 18.16 2.28
CA GLY A 140 -1.36 18.14 3.70
C GLY A 140 -2.12 17.12 4.55
N ASP A 141 -3.19 16.50 4.04
CA ASP A 141 -3.84 15.35 4.71
C ASP A 141 -2.81 14.24 4.95
N ARG A 142 -2.94 13.55 6.08
CA ARG A 142 -2.03 12.48 6.51
C ARG A 142 -2.74 11.14 6.53
N VAL A 143 -2.09 10.13 5.96
CA VAL A 143 -2.56 8.74 5.93
C VAL A 143 -1.50 7.82 6.50
N HIS A 144 -1.88 6.92 7.41
CA HIS A 144 -0.96 5.94 8.00
C HIS A 144 -1.70 4.66 8.38
N LEU A 145 -0.94 3.60 8.68
CA LEU A 145 -1.47 2.40 9.30
C LEU A 145 -1.31 2.45 10.81
N GLU A 146 -2.34 2.02 11.51
CA GLU A 146 -2.33 1.88 12.96
C GLU A 146 -2.77 0.47 13.34
N LEU A 147 -1.95 -0.20 14.17
CA LEU A 147 -2.34 -1.44 14.82
C LEU A 147 -3.30 -1.11 15.95
N GLN A 148 -4.54 -1.56 15.80
CA GLN A 148 -5.62 -1.29 16.73
C GLN A 148 -5.65 -2.27 17.89
N ASP A 149 -5.37 -3.53 17.58
CA ASP A 149 -5.36 -4.61 18.53
C ASP A 149 -4.50 -5.77 18.02
N GLY A 150 -4.09 -6.63 18.93
CA GLY A 150 -3.38 -7.87 18.64
C GLY A 150 -1.92 -7.68 18.23
N LYS A 151 -1.39 -8.62 17.44
CA LYS A 151 0.03 -8.66 17.05
C LYS A 151 0.19 -9.13 15.60
N ILE A 152 0.98 -8.37 14.85
CA ILE A 152 1.42 -8.76 13.50
C ILE A 152 2.74 -9.50 13.56
N TYR A 153 2.89 -10.48 12.68
CA TYR A 153 4.10 -11.26 12.52
C TYR A 153 5.02 -10.64 11.47
N GLU A 154 6.30 -10.55 11.80
CA GLU A 154 7.38 -10.20 10.87
C GLU A 154 8.52 -11.17 11.03
N HIS A 155 9.07 -11.63 9.90
CA HIS A 155 10.21 -12.54 9.94
C HIS A 155 11.47 -11.83 10.45
N PRO A 156 12.38 -12.47 11.21
CA PRO A 156 13.59 -11.83 11.72
C PRO A 156 14.61 -11.44 10.64
N PHE A 157 14.58 -12.08 9.46
CA PHE A 157 15.49 -11.79 8.36
C PHE A 157 14.87 -10.82 7.34
N ASN A 158 15.27 -10.87 6.06
CA ASN A 158 14.87 -9.90 5.04
C ASN A 158 13.48 -10.14 4.44
N GLU A 159 12.76 -11.19 4.84
CA GLU A 159 11.36 -11.36 4.45
C GLU A 159 10.48 -10.33 5.17
N ALA A 160 9.50 -9.79 4.45
CA ALA A 160 8.57 -8.79 4.95
C ALA A 160 7.15 -9.25 4.68
N TYR A 161 6.35 -9.38 5.74
CA TYR A 161 4.95 -9.80 5.62
C TYR A 161 3.98 -8.62 5.69
N THR A 162 4.39 -7.51 6.31
CA THR A 162 3.62 -6.28 6.29
C THR A 162 4.08 -5.37 5.17
N THR A 163 3.13 -4.89 4.37
CA THR A 163 3.36 -3.90 3.32
C THR A 163 2.33 -2.79 3.39
N PHE A 164 2.75 -1.58 3.06
CA PHE A 164 1.88 -0.44 2.87
C PHE A 164 2.29 0.34 1.63
N SER A 165 1.35 0.47 0.69
CA SER A 165 1.57 1.13 -0.58
C SER A 165 0.47 2.15 -0.84
N GLY A 166 0.80 3.18 -1.60
CA GLY A 166 -0.20 4.09 -2.13
C GLY A 166 0.36 5.04 -3.16
N PHE A 167 -0.51 5.59 -3.98
CA PHE A 167 -0.13 6.50 -5.06
C PHE A 167 -1.28 7.45 -5.44
N LEU A 168 -0.92 8.57 -6.06
CA LEU A 168 -1.86 9.52 -6.65
C LEU A 168 -2.46 8.93 -7.93
N VAL A 169 -3.78 8.78 -7.96
CA VAL A 169 -4.53 8.33 -9.14
C VAL A 169 -4.83 9.52 -10.05
N GLU A 170 -5.45 10.55 -9.48
CA GLU A 170 -5.89 11.74 -10.22
C GLU A 170 -5.81 12.98 -9.33
N ARG A 171 -5.38 14.11 -9.91
CA ARG A 171 -5.29 15.41 -9.23
C ARG A 171 -6.49 16.29 -9.59
N PHE A 172 -6.87 17.20 -8.69
CA PHE A 172 -7.84 18.26 -8.95
C PHE A 172 -7.46 19.57 -8.23
#